data_AF-A0A3A0E4I9-F1
#
_entry.id   AF-A0A3A0E4I9-F1
#
_cell.length_a   1.000
_cell.length_b   1.000
_cell.length_c   1.000
_cell.angle_alpha   90.00
_cell.angle_beta   90.00
_cell.angle_gamma   90.00
#
_symmetry.space_group_name_H-M   'P 1'
#
loop_
_entity.id
_entity.type
_entity.pdbx_description
1 polymer ?
#
loop_
_entity_poly.entity_id
_entity_poly.type
_entity_poly.pdbx_seq_one_letter_code
_entity_poly.pdbx_strand_id
1 'polypeptide(L)'
;MRRMTIGEALRPPWAILVCRGGRCRKFTNVRRFVSPLTRRDSETQFPPAMSDMPSRRQAKVRATLYLSRELLNEARNAAVFLAGYPARLTLTKLAEEALREQLDRLKEQYNGGEDFPQRDDDLRGGRPIAA
;
A
#
# COMPACT_ATOMS: atom_id res chain seq x y z
N MET A 1 -53.05 -9.68 37.14
CA MET A 1 -52.46 -10.97 37.57
C MET A 1 -51.85 -11.65 36.33
N ARG A 2 -50.56 -12.05 36.40
CA ARG A 2 -49.76 -12.93 35.49
C ARG A 2 -49.51 -12.42 34.04
N ARG A 3 -48.29 -12.02 33.66
CA ARG A 3 -47.06 -12.76 33.20
C ARG A 3 -47.11 -13.27 31.74
N MET A 4 -46.21 -12.76 30.89
CA MET A 4 -45.31 -13.45 29.90
C MET A 4 -44.75 -12.42 28.90
N THR A 5 -43.47 -12.01 28.99
CA THR A 5 -42.24 -12.51 28.31
C THR A 5 -42.13 -12.20 26.81
N ILE A 6 -41.05 -11.50 26.43
CA ILE A 6 -40.06 -11.72 25.34
C ILE A 6 -39.24 -10.41 25.29
N GLY A 7 -37.91 -10.44 25.51
CA GLY A 7 -36.90 -10.47 24.44
C GLY A 7 -36.93 -9.14 23.68
N GLU A 8 -35.90 -8.29 23.71
CA GLU A 8 -34.67 -8.55 22.98
C GLU A 8 -33.63 -7.48 23.31
N ALA A 9 -32.40 -7.93 23.43
CA ALA A 9 -31.25 -7.14 23.82
C ALA A 9 -30.66 -6.40 22.61
N LEU A 10 -30.52 -5.08 22.72
CA LEU A 10 -29.60 -4.29 21.90
C LEU A 10 -28.52 -3.74 22.83
N ARG A 11 -27.49 -4.55 23.06
CA ARG A 11 -26.25 -4.13 23.73
C ARG A 11 -25.08 -4.27 22.75
N PRO A 12 -24.35 -3.19 22.44
CA PRO A 12 -23.20 -3.25 21.55
C PRO A 12 -22.01 -4.01 22.19
N PRO A 13 -21.23 -4.78 21.41
CA PRO A 13 -20.36 -5.87 21.88
C PRO A 13 -18.95 -5.47 22.36
N TRP A 14 -18.71 -4.22 22.77
CA TRP A 14 -17.35 -3.77 23.16
C TRP A 14 -17.27 -3.09 24.54
N ALA A 15 -18.35 -3.08 25.31
CA ALA A 15 -18.37 -2.51 26.65
C ALA A 15 -18.12 -3.58 27.73
N ILE A 16 -16.86 -3.85 28.06
CA ILE A 16 -16.52 -4.55 29.31
C ILE A 16 -16.43 -3.50 30.41
N LEU A 17 -17.53 -3.31 31.13
CA LEU A 17 -17.58 -2.51 32.34
C LEU A 17 -17.05 -3.36 33.51
N VAL A 18 -15.77 -3.20 33.86
CA VAL A 18 -15.21 -3.81 35.09
C VAL A 18 -15.47 -2.87 36.27
N CYS A 19 -16.64 -3.01 36.90
CA CYS A 19 -16.92 -2.42 38.20
C CYS A 19 -16.35 -3.32 39.30
N ARG A 20 -15.21 -2.94 39.88
CA ARG A 20 -14.69 -3.55 41.11
C ARG A 20 -14.81 -2.54 42.26
N GLY A 21 -15.78 -2.75 43.16
CA GLY A 21 -15.73 -2.22 44.53
C GLY A 21 -15.97 -0.71 44.73
N GLY A 22 -16.95 -0.11 44.05
CA GLY A 22 -17.66 1.07 44.56
C GLY A 22 -16.85 2.35 44.85
N ARG A 23 -15.69 2.56 44.23
CA ARG A 23 -14.94 3.83 44.34
C ARG A 23 -14.31 4.24 43.01
N CYS A 24 -14.85 5.28 42.39
CA CYS A 24 -14.23 6.00 41.29
C CYS A 24 -12.99 6.75 41.81
N ARG A 25 -11.80 6.41 41.31
CA ARG A 25 -10.59 7.23 41.50
C ARG A 25 -10.01 7.61 40.15
N LYS A 26 -9.92 8.92 39.91
CA LYS A 26 -9.15 9.51 38.82
C LYS A 26 -7.67 9.22 39.07
N PHE A 27 -7.03 8.45 38.20
CA PHE A 27 -5.57 8.34 38.19
C PHE A 27 -5.02 9.25 37.10
N THR A 28 -4.74 10.49 37.49
CA THR A 28 -3.88 11.41 36.74
C THR A 28 -2.43 11.12 37.11
N ASN A 29 -1.60 10.87 36.10
CA ASN A 29 -0.16 11.15 36.05
C ASN A 29 0.71 10.61 37.20
N VAL A 30 1.44 9.52 36.94
CA VAL A 30 2.62 9.16 37.76
C VAL A 30 3.78 8.78 36.83
N ARG A 31 4.77 9.68 36.83
CA ARG A 31 6.16 9.49 36.40
C ARG A 31 6.64 8.07 36.73
N ARG A 32 7.15 7.37 35.72
CA ARG A 32 7.80 6.08 35.92
C ARG A 32 9.16 6.29 36.59
N PHE A 33 9.26 5.66 37.74
CA PHE A 33 10.42 5.45 38.59
C PHE A 33 11.56 4.80 37.77
N VAL A 34 12.73 5.41 37.76
CA VAL A 34 13.98 4.81 37.26
C VAL A 34 14.75 4.35 38.49
N SER A 35 15.02 3.05 38.59
CA SER A 35 16.05 2.53 39.50
C SER A 35 17.21 1.98 38.67
N PRO A 36 18.45 2.38 38.95
CA PRO A 36 19.64 1.82 38.33
C PRO A 36 20.20 0.66 39.18
N LEU A 37 20.91 -0.28 38.54
CA LEU A 37 22.18 -0.89 38.99
C LEU A 37 22.55 -2.07 38.08
N THR A 38 23.48 -1.79 37.16
CA THR A 38 24.62 -2.61 36.69
C THR A 38 24.53 -4.14 36.75
N ARG A 39 24.79 -4.84 35.63
CA ARG A 39 26.16 -5.22 35.17
C ARG A 39 26.09 -6.36 34.12
N ARG A 40 27.02 -6.27 33.16
CA ARG A 40 27.72 -7.37 32.45
C ARG A 40 27.07 -7.99 31.19
N ASP A 41 27.57 -7.50 30.06
CA ASP A 41 28.21 -8.23 28.95
C ASP A 41 27.46 -9.43 28.37
N SER A 42 26.86 -9.21 27.20
CA SER A 42 26.76 -10.21 26.13
C SER A 42 26.58 -9.48 24.81
N GLU A 43 27.69 -8.93 24.32
CA GLU A 43 27.88 -8.49 22.95
C GLU A 43 27.90 -9.75 22.06
N THR A 44 26.74 -10.39 21.89
CA THR A 44 26.53 -11.25 20.72
C THR A 44 26.22 -10.32 19.58
N GLN A 45 27.30 -9.82 18.99
CA GLN A 45 27.27 -9.21 17.69
C GLN A 45 26.79 -10.28 16.71
N PHE A 46 25.48 -10.32 16.46
CA PHE A 46 24.95 -10.96 15.27
C PHE A 46 25.74 -10.35 14.10
N PRO A 47 26.38 -11.16 13.24
CA PRO A 47 27.03 -10.61 12.06
C PRO A 47 25.99 -9.72 11.36
N PRO A 48 26.34 -8.50 10.90
CA PRO A 48 25.40 -7.69 10.16
C PRO A 48 24.93 -8.55 9.01
N ALA A 49 23.68 -9.01 9.09
CA ALA A 49 23.10 -9.81 8.06
C ALA A 49 23.22 -8.96 6.80
N MET A 50 24.01 -9.41 5.84
CA MET A 50 24.07 -8.88 4.48
C MET A 50 22.74 -9.21 3.78
N SER A 51 21.63 -8.75 4.37
CA SER A 51 20.27 -9.11 3.99
C SER A 51 19.49 -7.91 3.46
N ASP A 52 20.08 -6.72 3.50
CA ASP A 52 19.62 -5.56 2.73
C ASP A 52 20.48 -5.38 1.47
N MET A 53 20.63 -6.45 0.68
CA MET A 53 20.71 -6.23 -0.77
C MET A 53 19.30 -5.78 -1.16
N PRO A 54 19.06 -4.50 -1.52
CA PRO A 54 17.76 -4.15 -2.07
C PRO A 54 17.62 -4.99 -3.33
N SER A 55 16.83 -6.07 -3.25
CA SER A 55 16.17 -6.63 -4.40
C SER A 55 15.60 -5.41 -5.10
N ARG A 56 16.14 -5.06 -6.29
CA ARG A 56 15.69 -3.93 -7.11
C ARG A 56 14.26 -4.25 -7.58
N ARG A 57 13.31 -4.39 -6.66
CA ARG A 57 11.90 -4.23 -6.89
C ARG A 57 11.80 -2.80 -7.36
N GLN A 58 11.81 -2.64 -8.68
CA GLN A 58 11.74 -1.36 -9.35
C GLN A 58 10.67 -0.54 -8.64
N ALA A 59 11.05 0.64 -8.14
CA ALA A 59 10.13 1.46 -7.37
C ALA A 59 8.94 1.81 -8.26
N LYS A 60 7.75 1.31 -7.90
CA LYS A 60 6.53 1.59 -8.66
C LYS A 60 6.09 3.02 -8.35
N VAL A 61 5.99 3.86 -9.38
CA VAL A 61 5.50 5.24 -9.28
C VAL A 61 4.05 5.31 -9.74
N ARG A 62 3.22 6.13 -9.08
CA ARG A 62 1.84 6.38 -9.50
C ARG A 62 1.79 7.42 -10.61
N ALA A 63 1.29 7.03 -11.77
CA ALA A 63 0.90 7.95 -12.84
C ALA A 63 -0.63 8.05 -12.94
N THR A 64 -1.14 9.23 -13.27
CA THR A 64 -2.57 9.44 -13.56
C THR A 64 -2.69 9.98 -14.99
N LEU A 65 -3.50 9.32 -15.80
CA LEU A 65 -3.69 9.63 -17.21
C LEU A 65 -5.19 9.60 -17.56
N TYR A 66 -5.58 10.39 -18.54
CA TYR A 66 -6.96 10.44 -19.04
C TYR A 66 -7.10 9.44 -20.19
N LEU A 67 -8.13 8.59 -20.12
CA LEU A 67 -8.48 7.63 -21.16
C LEU A 67 -9.96 7.81 -21.54
N SER A 68 -10.32 7.36 -22.74
CA SER A 68 -11.73 7.24 -23.08
C SER A 68 -12.39 6.22 -22.14
N ARG A 69 -13.67 6.49 -21.82
CA ARG A 69 -14.46 5.63 -20.93
C ARG A 69 -14.55 4.20 -21.50
N GLU A 70 -14.75 4.09 -22.80
CA GLU A 70 -14.95 2.82 -23.50
C GLU A 70 -13.69 1.95 -23.42
N LEU A 71 -12.52 2.52 -23.73
CA LEU A 71 -11.24 1.80 -23.65
C LEU A 71 -10.95 1.31 -22.23
N LEU A 72 -11.17 2.16 -21.22
CA LEU A 72 -10.95 1.77 -19.84
C LEU A 72 -11.92 0.66 -19.40
N ASN A 73 -13.15 0.68 -19.88
CA ASN A 73 -14.13 -0.37 -19.59
C ASN A 73 -13.72 -1.71 -20.21
N GLU A 74 -13.29 -1.69 -21.46
CA GLU A 74 -12.79 -2.89 -22.15
C GLU A 74 -11.55 -3.46 -21.45
N ALA A 75 -10.58 -2.60 -21.09
CA ALA A 75 -9.39 -3.02 -20.35
C ALA A 75 -9.72 -3.66 -18.99
N ARG A 76 -10.75 -3.17 -18.29
CA ARG A 76 -11.25 -3.79 -17.06
C ARG A 76 -11.84 -5.17 -17.31
N ASN A 77 -12.66 -5.32 -18.36
CA ASN A 77 -13.24 -6.60 -18.73
C ASN A 77 -12.14 -7.63 -19.03
N ALA A 78 -11.13 -7.25 -19.81
CA ALA A 78 -9.98 -8.10 -20.12
C ALA A 78 -9.20 -8.50 -18.86
N ALA A 79 -8.94 -7.56 -17.96
CA ALA A 79 -8.24 -7.84 -16.70
C ALA A 79 -9.01 -8.81 -15.81
N VAL A 80 -10.34 -8.68 -15.72
CA VAL A 80 -11.19 -9.62 -14.95
C VAL A 80 -11.21 -11.00 -15.62
N PHE A 81 -11.37 -11.05 -16.94
CA PHE A 81 -11.41 -12.30 -17.70
C PHE A 81 -10.09 -13.09 -17.57
N LEU A 82 -8.96 -12.39 -17.56
CA LEU A 82 -7.62 -12.98 -17.48
C LEU A 82 -7.00 -12.93 -16.07
N ALA A 83 -7.79 -12.66 -15.03
CA ALA A 83 -7.31 -12.59 -13.65
C ALA A 83 -6.85 -13.96 -13.10
N GLY A 84 -7.34 -15.04 -13.70
CA GLY A 84 -7.04 -16.42 -13.30
C GLY A 84 -5.68 -16.93 -13.79
N TYR A 85 -5.33 -18.14 -13.36
CA TYR A 85 -4.21 -18.89 -13.94
C TYR A 85 -4.53 -19.22 -15.42
N PRO A 86 -3.57 -19.14 -16.35
CA PRO A 86 -2.13 -18.89 -16.16
C PRO A 86 -1.69 -17.43 -16.18
N ALA A 87 -2.52 -16.51 -16.69
CA ALA A 87 -2.10 -15.15 -17.01
C ALA A 87 -1.92 -14.25 -15.76
N ARG A 88 -2.80 -14.40 -14.75
CA ARG A 88 -2.87 -13.55 -13.55
C ARG A 88 -2.78 -12.06 -13.90
N LEU A 89 -3.54 -11.66 -14.92
CA LEU A 89 -3.49 -10.31 -15.46
C LEU A 89 -4.10 -9.32 -14.47
N THR A 90 -3.49 -8.14 -14.38
CA THR A 90 -4.03 -7.01 -13.63
C THR A 90 -3.98 -5.78 -14.52
N LEU A 91 -4.82 -4.78 -14.23
CA LEU A 91 -4.84 -3.54 -15.02
C LEU A 91 -3.47 -2.84 -15.03
N THR A 92 -2.74 -2.91 -13.91
CA THR A 92 -1.37 -2.38 -13.82
C THR A 92 -0.41 -3.12 -14.74
N LYS A 93 -0.45 -4.47 -14.76
CA LYS A 93 0.41 -5.29 -15.63
C LYS A 93 0.11 -5.03 -17.10
N LEU A 94 -1.18 -4.97 -17.46
CA LEU A 94 -1.61 -4.62 -18.81
C LEU A 94 -1.08 -3.25 -19.25
N ALA A 95 -1.21 -2.23 -18.39
CA ALA A 95 -0.71 -0.89 -18.69
C ALA A 95 0.82 -0.86 -18.83
N GLU A 96 1.54 -1.56 -17.97
CA GLU A 96 3.00 -1.64 -17.99
C GLU A 96 3.53 -2.33 -19.26
N GLU A 97 2.91 -3.45 -19.66
CA GLU A 97 3.25 -4.18 -20.88
C GLU A 97 2.91 -3.37 -22.14
N ALA A 98 1.71 -2.77 -22.20
CA ALA A 98 1.30 -1.95 -23.33
C ALA A 98 2.22 -0.74 -23.52
N LEU A 99 2.63 -0.07 -22.42
CA LEU A 99 3.56 1.05 -22.50
C LEU A 99 4.96 0.61 -22.98
N ARG A 100 5.45 -0.55 -22.53
CA ARG A 100 6.75 -1.09 -23.01
C ARG A 100 6.70 -1.40 -24.49
N GLU A 101 5.69 -2.14 -24.94
CA GLU A 101 5.53 -2.51 -26.34
C GLU A 101 5.41 -1.27 -27.25
N GLN A 102 4.64 -0.26 -26.83
CA GLN A 102 4.55 0.98 -27.60
C GLN A 102 5.86 1.76 -27.59
N LEU A 103 6.61 1.78 -26.49
CA LEU A 103 7.93 2.42 -26.47
C LEU A 103 8.91 1.72 -27.41
N ASP A 104 8.93 0.39 -27.42
CA ASP A 104 9.81 -0.37 -28.31
C ASP A 104 9.46 -0.10 -29.78
N ARG A 105 8.17 -0.11 -30.12
CA ARG A 105 7.68 0.30 -31.45
C ARG A 105 8.11 1.72 -31.82
N LEU A 106 8.04 2.67 -30.88
CA LEU A 106 8.45 4.05 -31.13
C LEU A 106 9.96 4.20 -31.31
N LYS A 107 10.78 3.43 -30.58
CA LYS A 107 12.23 3.39 -30.77
C LYS A 107 12.58 2.90 -32.15
N GLU A 108 11.96 1.80 -32.59
CA GLU A 108 12.16 1.25 -33.93
C GLU A 108 11.77 2.26 -35.02
N GLN A 109 10.62 2.92 -34.85
CA GLN A 109 10.09 3.82 -35.87
C GLN A 109 10.82 5.17 -35.94
N TYR A 110 11.25 5.72 -34.80
CA TYR A 110 11.73 7.11 -34.71
C TYR A 110 13.16 7.28 -34.23
N ASN A 111 13.76 6.25 -33.66
CA ASN A 111 15.10 6.32 -33.07
C ASN A 111 16.02 5.17 -33.53
N GLY A 112 15.69 4.52 -34.64
CA GLY A 112 16.52 3.44 -35.20
C GLY A 112 16.66 2.21 -34.29
N GLY A 113 15.74 2.02 -33.35
CA GLY A 113 15.80 0.96 -32.34
C GLY A 113 16.60 1.33 -31.08
N GLU A 114 17.23 2.50 -31.03
CA GLU A 114 17.97 2.96 -29.86
C GLU A 114 17.05 3.54 -28.78
N ASP A 115 17.53 3.62 -27.55
CA ASP A 115 16.81 4.23 -26.43
C ASP A 115 16.67 5.75 -26.60
N PHE A 116 15.52 6.30 -26.18
CA PHE A 116 15.31 7.75 -26.17
C PHE A 116 16.26 8.44 -25.19
N PRO A 117 16.79 9.64 -25.53
CA PRO A 117 17.67 10.39 -24.64
C PRO A 117 16.96 10.74 -23.33
N GLN A 118 17.74 10.81 -22.24
CA GLN A 118 17.23 11.26 -20.96
C GLN A 118 16.81 12.73 -21.05
N ARG A 119 15.66 13.08 -20.47
CA ARG A 119 15.20 14.48 -20.38
C ARG A 119 16.20 15.32 -19.58
N ASP A 120 16.47 16.54 -20.05
CA ASP A 120 17.38 17.49 -19.39
C ASP A 120 16.84 18.02 -18.06
N ASP A 121 15.51 18.13 -17.94
CA ASP A 121 14.82 18.64 -16.76
C ASP A 121 13.73 17.68 -16.27
N ASP A 122 13.53 17.63 -14.96
CA ASP A 122 12.36 16.98 -14.38
C ASP A 122 11.08 17.69 -14.81
N LEU A 123 10.08 16.92 -15.24
CA LEU A 123 8.76 17.45 -15.59
C LEU A 123 8.20 18.21 -14.39
N ARG A 124 8.21 19.55 -14.48
CA ARG A 124 7.62 20.41 -13.45
C ARG A 124 6.14 20.09 -13.38
N GLY A 125 5.70 19.57 -12.23
CA GLY A 125 4.28 19.33 -11.96
C GLY A 125 3.50 20.64 -12.09
N GLY A 126 2.79 20.81 -13.19
CA GLY A 126 2.09 22.05 -13.55
C GLY A 126 1.26 21.88 -14.82
N ARG A 127 0.37 22.85 -15.08
CA ARG A 127 -0.63 22.85 -16.18
C ARG A 127 -0.03 22.28 -17.49
N PRO A 128 -0.72 21.35 -18.17
CA PRO A 128 -0.19 20.73 -19.38
C PRO A 128 0.20 21.81 -20.39
N ILE A 129 1.47 21.80 -20.79
CA ILE A 129 1.94 22.56 -21.95
C ILE A 129 1.35 21.83 -23.14
N ALA A 130 0.19 22.29 -23.62
CA ALA A 130 -0.32 21.86 -24.89
C ALA A 130 0.73 22.24 -25.94
N ALA A 131 1.37 21.23 -26.51
CA ALA A 131 2.17 21.34 -27.72
C ALA A 131 1.25 21.30 -28.93
#